data_AF-A0A523U1Q8-F1
#
_entry.id   AF-A0A523U1Q8-F1
#
_cell.length_a   1.000
_cell.length_b   1.000
_cell.length_c   1.000
_cell.angle_alpha   90.00
_cell.angle_beta   90.00
_cell.angle_gamma   90.00
#
_symmetry.space_group_name_H-M   'P 1'
#
loop_
_entity.id
_entity.type
_entity.pdbx_description
1 polymer ?
#
loop_
_entity_poly.entity_id
_entity_poly.type
_entity_poly.pdbx_seq_one_letter_code
_entity_poly.pdbx_strand_id
1 'polypeptide(L)'
;METAWYNRWLEAFAAKASRPWRLAAFTFLISLLYPGTRFFLLAVIFIVLVVKSVEYGVKNGKWWGLKALIGVFLFSCLVYAAAAAEAYRVARYRRALGDTIPLDLKTGIYEAEADGARGPVHVQVEIIETGLSPTGNLIHRIDSPLELHRETGSIGGNAIKELNYRYRPGTEKIRALNKDLITRRLDQAMDSIDGITGATLTSRAYRKAVKTAIIKAHRTPKKLSTFTHFVYFFLKNEISKISFNTLAIIFILIVFFDYTLQGLLVRGTGQAVSCMNCQTCVGACPVKRVELDGKEYAFPMDMVLAARLGDYELVKKLSWFCVGCAKCSGKCPIGISAPSVASAGVRFLKAREAEKEKADAGGGRHG
;
A
#
# COMPACT_ATOMS: atom_id res chain seq x y z
N MET A 1 18.68 -23.48 21.78
CA MET A 1 19.17 -22.19 22.31
C MET A 1 18.85 -21.00 21.41
N GLU A 2 18.65 -21.16 20.09
CA GLU A 2 18.38 -20.02 19.18
C GLU A 2 17.02 -19.31 19.39
N THR A 3 15.99 -20.00 19.89
CA THR A 3 14.67 -19.39 20.13
C THR A 3 14.63 -18.42 21.33
N ALA A 4 15.56 -18.57 22.29
CA ALA A 4 15.60 -17.73 23.49
C ALA A 4 16.10 -16.30 23.20
N TRP A 5 16.99 -16.14 22.22
CA TRP A 5 17.49 -14.82 21.82
C TRP A 5 16.44 -14.04 21.03
N TYR A 6 15.74 -14.71 20.11
CA TYR A 6 14.65 -14.11 19.33
C TYR A 6 13.51 -13.62 20.22
N ASN A 7 13.10 -14.43 21.21
CA ASN A 7 12.05 -14.06 22.16
C ASN A 7 12.47 -12.88 23.05
N ARG A 8 13.72 -12.82 23.53
CA ARG A 8 14.22 -11.67 24.30
C ARG A 8 14.25 -10.38 23.47
N TRP A 9 14.62 -10.47 22.19
CA TRP A 9 14.66 -9.30 21.31
C TRP A 9 13.25 -8.77 21.01
N LEU A 10 12.30 -9.67 20.72
CA LEU A 10 10.89 -9.33 20.56
C LEU A 10 10.27 -8.74 21.83
N GLU A 11 10.56 -9.31 23.00
CA GLU A 11 10.09 -8.78 24.28
C GLU A 11 10.68 -7.39 24.57
N ALA A 12 11.97 -7.17 24.30
CA ALA A 12 12.61 -5.87 24.48
C ALA A 12 12.05 -4.81 23.51
N PHE A 13 11.79 -5.18 22.27
CA PHE A 13 11.19 -4.31 21.26
C PHE A 13 9.73 -3.97 21.60
N ALA A 14 8.93 -4.97 21.99
CA ALA A 14 7.55 -4.82 22.41
C ALA A 14 7.40 -4.02 23.73
N ALA A 15 8.38 -4.14 24.64
CA ALA A 15 8.38 -3.43 25.91
C ALA A 15 8.70 -1.93 25.76
N LYS A 16 9.57 -1.55 24.81
CA LYS A 16 10.06 -0.17 24.61
C LYS A 16 9.38 0.61 23.49
N ALA A 17 8.77 -0.04 22.49
CA ALA A 17 8.08 0.68 21.43
C ALA A 17 6.82 1.35 21.98
N SER A 18 6.90 2.67 22.24
CA SER A 18 5.74 3.45 22.64
C SER A 18 4.65 3.36 21.57
N ARG A 19 3.38 3.48 21.97
CA ARG A 19 2.19 3.48 21.09
C ARG A 19 2.41 4.18 19.74
N PRO A 20 2.96 5.42 19.69
CA PRO A 20 3.20 6.10 18.41
C PRO A 20 4.21 5.40 17.50
N TRP A 21 5.21 4.69 18.04
CA TRP A 21 6.21 3.98 17.23
C TRP A 21 5.63 2.74 16.52
N ARG A 22 4.75 1.99 17.19
CA ARG A 22 4.08 0.83 16.57
C ARG A 22 3.14 1.29 15.45
N LEU A 23 2.35 2.33 15.72
CA LEU A 23 1.51 2.96 14.70
C LEU A 23 2.35 3.48 13.54
N ALA A 24 3.45 4.19 13.79
CA ALA A 24 4.35 4.67 12.74
C ALA A 24 4.94 3.51 11.91
N ALA A 25 5.35 2.41 12.55
CA ALA A 25 5.90 1.23 11.88
C ALA A 25 4.86 0.51 11.00
N PHE A 26 3.64 0.28 11.50
CA PHE A 26 2.56 -0.31 10.70
C PHE A 26 2.16 0.59 9.53
N THR A 27 2.06 1.90 9.80
CA THR A 27 1.71 2.89 8.78
C THR A 27 2.81 2.99 7.71
N PHE A 28 4.08 2.84 8.10
CA PHE A 28 5.23 2.74 7.19
C PHE A 28 5.22 1.44 6.37
N LEU A 29 4.89 0.30 6.98
CA LEU A 29 4.79 -0.97 6.27
C LEU A 29 3.66 -0.94 5.21
N ILE A 30 2.51 -0.38 5.57
CA ILE A 30 1.36 -0.19 4.66
C ILE A 30 1.72 0.78 3.53
N SER A 31 2.46 1.84 3.82
CA SER A 31 2.90 2.80 2.80
C SER A 31 3.92 2.18 1.83
N LEU A 32 4.76 1.26 2.28
CA LEU A 32 5.65 0.46 1.41
C LEU A 32 4.85 -0.41 0.44
N LEU A 33 3.84 -1.13 0.94
CA LEU A 33 3.03 -2.07 0.16
C LEU A 33 2.15 -1.39 -0.91
N TYR A 34 1.74 -0.13 -0.71
CA TYR A 34 0.77 0.53 -1.61
C TYR A 34 1.21 1.94 -2.03
N PRO A 35 1.77 2.08 -3.24
CA PRO A 35 2.39 3.33 -3.69
C PRO A 35 1.45 4.53 -3.80
N GLY A 36 0.16 4.30 -4.06
CA GLY A 36 -0.82 5.35 -4.33
C GLY A 36 -1.28 6.16 -3.11
N THR A 37 -1.27 5.57 -1.91
CA THR A 37 -1.74 6.23 -0.67
C THR A 37 -0.60 6.77 0.18
N ARG A 38 0.65 6.61 -0.29
CA ARG A 38 1.88 7.08 0.39
C ARG A 38 1.79 8.55 0.77
N PHE A 39 1.30 9.41 -0.12
CA PHE A 39 1.25 10.85 0.16
C PHE A 39 0.29 11.21 1.28
N PHE A 40 -0.90 10.61 1.31
CA PHE A 40 -1.89 10.88 2.35
C PHE A 40 -1.44 10.31 3.70
N LEU A 41 -0.98 9.06 3.74
CA LEU A 41 -0.48 8.43 4.96
C LEU A 41 0.78 9.12 5.49
N LEU A 42 1.73 9.48 4.62
CA LEU A 42 2.91 10.25 5.01
C LEU A 42 2.52 11.63 5.53
N ALA A 43 1.52 12.30 4.94
CA ALA A 43 1.03 13.58 5.44
C ALA A 43 0.42 13.45 6.84
N VAL A 44 -0.43 12.43 7.08
CA VAL A 44 -1.02 12.18 8.40
C VAL A 44 0.06 11.83 9.44
N ILE A 45 0.99 10.92 9.10
CA ILE A 45 2.13 10.59 9.97
C ILE A 45 2.96 11.84 10.27
N PHE A 46 3.26 12.63 9.25
CA PHE A 46 4.06 13.84 9.38
C PHE A 46 3.38 14.84 10.32
N ILE A 47 2.07 15.07 10.18
CA ILE A 47 1.30 15.93 11.08
C ILE A 47 1.36 15.42 12.52
N VAL A 48 1.13 14.12 12.74
CA VAL A 48 1.19 13.52 14.09
C VAL A 48 2.59 13.66 14.70
N LEU A 49 3.64 13.40 13.92
CA LEU A 49 5.03 13.55 14.36
C LEU A 49 5.38 15.01 14.67
N VAL A 50 4.88 15.96 13.89
CA VAL A 50 5.03 17.40 14.15
C VAL A 50 4.35 17.77 15.45
N VAL A 51 3.08 17.41 15.65
CA VAL A 51 2.34 17.68 16.90
C VAL A 51 3.08 17.11 18.11
N LYS A 52 3.53 15.86 18.04
CA LYS A 52 4.27 15.23 19.14
C LYS A 52 5.64 15.84 19.38
N SER A 53 6.34 16.26 18.33
CA SER A 53 7.63 16.95 18.45
C SER A 53 7.49 18.33 19.07
N VAL A 54 6.41 19.05 18.76
CA VAL A 54 6.07 20.34 19.38
C VAL A 54 5.74 20.13 20.86
N GLU A 55 4.87 19.18 21.20
CA GLU A 55 4.53 18.87 22.61
C GLU A 55 5.77 18.51 23.43
N TYR A 56 6.68 17.69 22.87
CA TYR A 56 7.94 17.33 23.50
C TYR A 56 8.90 18.53 23.64
N GLY A 57 8.96 19.40 22.62
CA GLY A 57 9.79 20.60 22.62
C GLY A 57 9.36 21.61 23.69
N VAL A 58 8.04 21.83 23.83
CA VAL A 58 7.47 22.70 24.87
C VAL A 58 7.77 22.13 26.27
N LYS A 59 7.60 20.82 26.48
CA LYS A 59 7.81 20.19 27.79
C LYS A 59 9.28 20.13 28.23
N ASN A 60 10.22 19.93 27.30
CA ASN A 60 11.63 19.65 27.63
C ASN A 60 12.62 20.73 27.18
N GLY A 61 12.16 21.81 26.53
CA GLY A 61 13.02 22.86 25.97
C GLY A 61 13.91 22.43 24.79
N LYS A 62 13.75 21.20 24.28
CA LYS A 62 14.60 20.62 23.24
C LYS A 62 13.83 20.43 21.93
N TRP A 63 14.16 21.24 20.91
CA TRP A 63 13.47 21.27 19.61
C TRP A 63 14.09 20.36 18.52
N TRP A 64 14.99 19.46 18.88
CA TRP A 64 15.74 18.64 17.90
C TRP A 64 14.82 17.78 17.01
N GLY A 65 13.76 17.20 17.57
CA GLY A 65 12.79 16.38 16.81
C GLY A 65 12.08 17.16 15.70
N LEU A 66 11.73 18.43 15.97
CA LEU A 66 11.08 19.29 14.98
C LEU A 66 12.06 19.67 13.85
N LYS A 67 13.32 20.00 14.18
CA LYS A 67 14.36 20.30 13.17
C LYS A 67 14.62 19.12 12.25
N ALA A 68 14.69 17.90 12.81
CA ALA A 68 14.87 16.67 12.03
C ALA A 68 13.68 16.43 11.08
N LEU A 69 12.44 16.62 11.55
CA LEU A 69 11.24 16.50 10.71
C LEU A 69 11.21 17.51 9.57
N ILE A 70 11.57 18.78 9.83
CA ILE A 70 11.67 19.81 8.78
C ILE A 70 12.72 19.40 7.74
N GLY A 71 13.88 18.90 8.17
CA GLY A 71 14.91 18.39 7.25
C GLY A 71 14.41 17.27 6.35
N VAL A 72 13.72 16.28 6.91
CA VAL A 72 13.12 15.16 6.15
C VAL A 72 12.04 15.66 5.18
N PHE A 73 11.22 16.64 5.59
CA PHE A 73 10.20 17.22 4.74
C PHE A 73 10.80 17.98 3.56
N LEU A 74 11.79 18.85 3.81
CA LEU A 74 12.48 19.60 2.75
C LEU A 74 13.17 18.67 1.76
N PHE A 75 13.85 17.62 2.25
CA PHE A 75 14.44 16.59 1.41
C PHE A 75 13.39 15.88 0.55
N SER A 76 12.25 15.51 1.14
CA SER A 76 11.15 14.85 0.43
C SER A 76 10.54 15.76 -0.65
N CYS A 77 10.34 17.05 -0.36
CA CYS A 77 9.89 18.04 -1.32
C CYS A 77 10.88 18.23 -2.47
N LEU A 78 12.19 18.22 -2.19
CA LEU A 78 13.24 18.33 -3.21
C LEU A 78 13.27 17.09 -4.12
N VAL A 79 13.17 15.89 -3.56
CA VAL A 79 13.04 14.64 -4.33
C VAL A 79 11.77 14.65 -5.18
N TYR A 80 10.65 15.09 -4.62
CA TYR A 80 9.38 15.20 -5.35
C TYR A 80 9.46 16.22 -6.47
N ALA A 81 10.03 17.41 -6.23
CA ALA A 81 10.23 18.43 -7.25
C ALA A 81 11.14 17.93 -8.38
N ALA A 82 12.23 17.23 -8.06
CA ALA A 82 13.10 16.60 -9.06
C ALA A 82 12.36 15.54 -9.89
N ALA A 83 11.58 14.68 -9.23
CA ALA A 83 10.76 13.67 -9.90
C ALA A 83 9.66 14.30 -10.77
N ALA A 84 9.00 15.36 -10.30
CA ALA A 84 7.97 16.09 -11.04
C ALA A 84 8.55 16.85 -12.23
N ALA A 85 9.72 17.47 -12.08
CA ALA A 85 10.43 18.11 -13.19
C ALA A 85 10.85 17.10 -14.26
N GLU A 86 11.25 15.89 -13.84
CA GLU A 86 11.57 14.81 -14.76
C GLU A 86 10.32 14.25 -15.45
N ALA A 87 9.23 14.03 -14.70
CA ALA A 87 7.94 13.65 -15.26
C ALA A 87 7.43 14.69 -16.26
N TYR A 88 7.60 15.98 -15.97
CA TYR A 88 7.29 17.07 -16.89
C TYR A 88 8.18 17.04 -18.13
N ARG A 89 9.48 16.77 -18.00
CA ARG A 89 10.39 16.58 -19.14
C ARG A 89 9.95 15.41 -20.02
N VAL A 90 9.57 14.28 -19.44
CA VAL A 90 9.03 13.12 -20.18
C VAL A 90 7.70 13.44 -20.83
N ALA A 91 6.78 14.11 -20.13
CA ALA A 91 5.50 14.51 -20.68
C ALA A 91 5.68 15.50 -21.84
N ARG A 92 6.61 16.46 -21.70
CA ARG A 92 6.99 17.39 -22.76
C ARG A 92 7.63 16.68 -23.94
N TYR A 93 8.49 15.69 -23.68
CA TYR A 93 9.08 14.85 -24.72
C TYR A 93 8.04 14.00 -25.44
N ARG A 94 7.06 13.43 -24.72
CA ARG A 94 5.92 12.71 -25.32
C ARG A 94 5.01 13.63 -26.12
N ARG A 95 4.74 14.84 -25.64
CA ARG A 95 4.00 15.84 -26.41
C ARG A 95 4.77 16.24 -27.66
N ALA A 96 6.08 16.47 -27.54
CA ALA A 96 6.94 16.72 -28.69
C ALA A 96 6.90 15.54 -29.69
N LEU A 97 7.01 14.29 -29.25
CA LEU A 97 6.81 13.12 -30.12
C LEU A 97 5.39 13.00 -30.70
N GLY A 98 4.39 13.54 -30.00
CA GLY A 98 3.01 13.60 -30.47
C GLY A 98 2.77 14.75 -31.46
N ASP A 99 3.52 15.83 -31.38
CA ASP A 99 3.33 17.04 -32.17
C ASP A 99 4.12 16.99 -33.47
N THR A 100 3.54 16.35 -34.49
CA THR A 100 3.91 16.50 -35.92
C THR A 100 5.40 16.40 -36.27
N ILE A 101 6.23 15.78 -35.42
CA ILE A 101 7.65 15.62 -35.75
C ILE A 101 7.69 14.60 -36.89
N PRO A 102 8.29 14.94 -38.04
CA PRO A 102 8.50 13.98 -39.10
C PRO A 102 9.23 12.78 -38.50
N LEU A 103 8.58 11.62 -38.52
CA LEU A 103 9.14 10.39 -37.98
C LEU A 103 10.39 10.03 -38.79
N ASP A 104 11.56 10.38 -38.27
CA ASP A 104 12.83 9.84 -38.76
C ASP A 104 12.90 8.37 -38.35
N LEU A 105 12.34 7.53 -39.20
CA LEU A 105 12.29 6.09 -39.03
C LEU A 105 13.57 5.49 -39.61
N LYS A 106 14.25 4.62 -38.86
CA LYS A 106 15.36 3.85 -39.39
C LYS A 106 14.81 2.73 -40.28
N THR A 107 15.38 2.56 -41.46
CA THR A 107 15.10 1.45 -42.37
C THR A 107 15.34 0.10 -41.68
N GLY A 108 14.43 -0.85 -41.85
CA GLY A 108 14.52 -2.18 -41.25
C GLY A 108 13.17 -2.82 -40.96
N ILE A 109 13.22 -4.04 -40.42
CA ILE A 109 12.05 -4.81 -39.96
C ILE A 109 11.96 -4.67 -38.45
N TYR A 110 10.79 -4.26 -37.96
CA TYR A 110 10.54 -4.04 -36.54
C TYR A 110 9.40 -4.89 -36.06
N GLU A 111 9.66 -5.66 -35.01
CA GLU A 111 8.66 -6.56 -34.43
C GLU A 111 8.14 -6.00 -33.11
N ALA A 112 6.84 -6.13 -32.87
CA ALA A 112 6.23 -5.82 -31.59
C ALA A 112 5.05 -6.75 -31.32
N GLU A 113 4.70 -6.88 -30.04
CA GLU A 113 3.56 -7.65 -29.57
C GLU A 113 2.63 -6.79 -28.72
N ALA A 114 1.35 -7.14 -28.72
CA ALA A 114 0.36 -6.54 -27.84
C ALA A 114 -0.69 -7.56 -27.41
N ASP A 115 -1.18 -7.45 -26.17
CA ASP A 115 -2.21 -8.35 -25.63
C ASP A 115 -3.53 -8.22 -26.40
N GLY A 116 -3.92 -9.30 -27.07
CA GLY A 116 -5.22 -9.51 -27.70
C GLY A 116 -6.26 -10.06 -26.73
N ALA A 117 -7.37 -10.55 -27.27
CA ALA A 117 -8.47 -11.11 -26.48
C ALA A 117 -8.10 -12.47 -25.85
N ARG A 118 -7.30 -13.28 -26.55
CA ARG A 118 -6.91 -14.64 -26.11
C ARG A 118 -5.40 -14.88 -26.10
N GLY A 119 -4.61 -13.93 -26.57
CA GLY A 119 -3.17 -13.96 -26.41
C GLY A 119 -2.46 -12.84 -27.16
N PRO A 120 -1.13 -12.87 -27.23
CA PRO A 120 -0.37 -11.82 -27.89
C PRO A 120 -0.61 -11.80 -29.41
N VAL A 121 -0.73 -10.59 -29.95
CA VAL A 121 -0.77 -10.30 -31.38
C VAL A 121 0.60 -9.74 -31.77
N HIS A 122 1.36 -10.52 -32.55
CA HIS A 122 2.69 -10.17 -33.05
C HIS A 122 2.62 -9.49 -34.41
N VAL A 123 3.19 -8.29 -34.55
CA VAL A 123 3.22 -7.55 -35.81
C VAL A 123 4.66 -7.22 -36.19
N GLN A 124 4.98 -7.41 -37.47
CA GLN A 124 6.21 -7.00 -38.13
C GLN A 124 5.90 -5.80 -39.04
N VAL A 125 6.66 -4.72 -38.87
CA VAL A 125 6.56 -3.51 -39.70
C VAL A 125 7.86 -3.35 -40.45
N GLU A 126 7.80 -3.39 -41.78
CA GLU A 126 8.93 -3.17 -42.66
C GLU A 126 8.94 -1.71 -43.11
N ILE A 127 10.05 -1.03 -42.84
CA ILE A 127 10.26 0.38 -43.18
C ILE A 127 11.38 0.42 -44.22
N ILE A 128 11.06 0.97 -45.38
CA ILE A 128 12.03 1.17 -46.47
C ILE A 128 12.27 2.66 -46.68
N GLU A 129 13.45 2.97 -47.21
CA GLU A 129 13.75 4.32 -47.68
C GLU A 129 13.05 4.53 -49.02
N THR A 130 12.14 5.50 -49.07
CA THR A 130 11.46 5.90 -50.30
C THR A 130 11.94 7.29 -50.67
N GLY A 131 12.65 7.43 -51.79
CA GLY A 131 13.09 8.73 -52.33
C GLY A 131 11.96 9.71 -52.72
N LEU A 132 10.71 9.41 -52.37
CA LEU A 132 9.49 10.14 -52.72
C LEU A 132 8.97 11.07 -51.61
N SER A 133 9.52 11.01 -50.39
CA SER A 133 9.15 11.89 -49.28
C SER A 133 10.34 12.77 -48.85
N PRO A 134 10.15 14.07 -48.56
CA PRO A 134 11.20 14.92 -47.98
C PRO A 134 11.71 14.41 -46.61
N THR A 135 11.03 13.45 -45.99
CA THR A 135 11.43 12.78 -44.73
C THR A 135 12.07 11.40 -44.92
N GLY A 136 12.22 10.93 -46.17
CA GLY A 136 13.04 9.76 -46.56
C GLY A 136 12.47 8.36 -46.30
N ASN A 137 11.80 8.09 -45.18
CA ASN A 137 11.42 6.73 -44.79
C ASN A 137 9.90 6.56 -44.60
N LEU A 138 9.31 5.55 -45.24
CA LEU A 138 7.87 5.24 -45.17
C LEU A 138 7.63 3.77 -44.83
N ILE A 139 6.45 3.46 -44.28
CA ILE A 139 6.05 2.07 -44.04
C ILE A 139 5.79 1.40 -45.39
N HIS A 140 6.52 0.33 -45.66
CA HIS A 140 6.35 -0.46 -46.87
C HIS A 140 5.32 -1.55 -46.70
N ARG A 141 5.42 -2.29 -45.59
CA ARG A 141 4.63 -3.48 -45.30
C ARG A 141 4.31 -3.54 -43.82
N ILE A 142 3.08 -3.93 -43.51
CA ILE A 142 2.69 -4.39 -42.18
C ILE A 142 2.28 -5.84 -42.35
N ASP A 143 2.92 -6.74 -41.63
CA ASP A 143 2.61 -8.15 -41.63
C ASP A 143 2.47 -8.68 -40.21
N SER A 144 1.67 -9.71 -40.04
CA SER A 144 1.37 -10.33 -38.75
C SER A 144 1.38 -11.83 -38.98
N PRO A 145 2.51 -12.51 -38.76
CA PRO A 145 2.64 -13.94 -39.04
C PRO A 145 1.62 -14.75 -38.23
N LEU A 146 0.72 -15.39 -38.96
CA LEU A 146 -0.46 -16.06 -38.40
C LEU A 146 -0.15 -17.16 -37.40
N GLU A 147 1.01 -17.81 -37.55
CA GLU A 147 1.48 -18.91 -36.71
C GLU A 147 1.76 -18.49 -35.26
N LEU A 148 1.93 -17.19 -35.02
CA LEU A 148 2.31 -16.66 -33.71
C LEU A 148 1.10 -16.20 -32.88
N HIS A 149 -0.13 -16.32 -33.39
CA HIS A 149 -1.32 -15.85 -32.68
C HIS A 149 -2.05 -16.94 -31.91
N ARG A 150 -2.42 -16.64 -30.66
CA ARG A 150 -3.32 -17.47 -29.83
C ARG A 150 -4.78 -17.01 -29.86
N GLU A 151 -5.14 -16.19 -30.85
CA GLU A 151 -6.50 -15.69 -31.04
C GLU A 151 -7.45 -16.78 -31.56
N THR A 152 -8.77 -16.56 -31.48
CA THR A 152 -9.75 -17.46 -32.12
C THR A 152 -9.53 -17.48 -33.63
N GLY A 153 -9.26 -18.66 -34.20
CA GLY A 153 -9.04 -18.80 -35.64
C GLY A 153 -10.18 -18.23 -36.51
N SER A 154 -11.43 -18.33 -36.04
CA SER A 154 -12.62 -17.87 -36.78
C SER A 154 -12.86 -16.36 -36.74
N ILE A 155 -12.46 -15.66 -35.66
CA ILE A 155 -12.75 -14.23 -35.48
C ILE A 155 -11.45 -13.44 -35.46
N GLY A 156 -10.60 -13.65 -34.44
CA GLY A 156 -9.34 -12.90 -34.32
C GLY A 156 -8.34 -13.24 -35.43
N GLY A 157 -8.21 -14.52 -35.80
CA GLY A 157 -7.34 -14.95 -36.90
C GLY A 157 -7.77 -14.38 -38.25
N ASN A 158 -9.06 -14.43 -38.57
CA ASN A 158 -9.60 -13.84 -39.79
C ASN A 158 -9.49 -12.32 -39.80
N ALA A 159 -9.69 -11.65 -38.66
CA ALA A 159 -9.48 -10.22 -38.54
C ALA A 159 -8.02 -9.82 -38.83
N ILE A 160 -7.04 -10.59 -38.34
CA ILE A 160 -5.62 -10.34 -38.62
C ILE A 160 -5.32 -10.57 -40.11
N LYS A 161 -5.83 -11.64 -40.73
CA LYS A 161 -5.69 -11.88 -42.18
C LYS A 161 -6.21 -10.71 -43.00
N GLU A 162 -7.40 -10.24 -42.67
CA GLU A 162 -8.05 -9.12 -43.35
C GLU A 162 -7.25 -7.82 -43.18
N LEU A 163 -6.71 -7.56 -41.99
CA LEU A 163 -5.85 -6.41 -41.73
C LEU A 163 -4.52 -6.50 -42.53
N ASN A 164 -3.85 -7.65 -42.54
CA ASN A 164 -2.63 -7.85 -43.34
C ASN A 164 -2.92 -7.64 -44.84
N TYR A 165 -4.07 -8.10 -45.32
CA TYR A 165 -4.48 -7.91 -46.72
C TYR A 165 -4.69 -6.43 -47.05
N ARG A 166 -5.39 -5.68 -46.20
CA ARG A 166 -5.65 -4.24 -46.42
C ARG A 166 -4.38 -3.39 -46.41
N TYR A 167 -3.41 -3.74 -45.55
CA TYR A 167 -2.15 -3.01 -45.39
C TYR A 167 -0.97 -3.67 -46.12
N ARG A 168 -1.25 -4.43 -47.19
CA ARG A 168 -0.25 -4.98 -48.09
C ARG A 168 0.51 -3.85 -48.84
N PRO A 169 1.78 -4.06 -49.25
CA PRO A 169 2.52 -3.06 -50.02
C PRO A 169 1.77 -2.63 -51.28
N GLY A 170 1.72 -1.32 -51.51
CA GLY A 170 1.12 -0.72 -52.70
C GLY A 170 -0.38 -0.41 -52.61
N THR A 171 -1.08 -0.81 -51.54
CA THR A 171 -2.51 -0.49 -51.36
C THR A 171 -2.75 1.00 -51.08
N GLU A 172 -3.95 1.49 -51.38
CA GLU A 172 -4.36 2.86 -51.04
C GLU A 172 -4.34 3.09 -49.51
N LYS A 173 -4.69 2.06 -48.73
CA LYS A 173 -4.73 2.11 -47.26
C LYS A 173 -3.34 2.36 -46.64
N ILE A 174 -2.28 1.72 -47.15
CA ILE A 174 -0.93 1.98 -46.63
C ILE A 174 -0.42 3.37 -47.04
N ARG A 175 -0.81 3.87 -48.23
CA ARG A 175 -0.53 5.26 -48.64
C ARG A 175 -1.26 6.28 -47.77
N ALA A 176 -2.53 6.02 -47.44
CA ALA A 176 -3.32 6.85 -46.54
C ALA A 176 -2.73 6.86 -45.13
N LEU A 177 -2.33 5.69 -44.59
CA LEU A 177 -1.66 5.60 -43.31
C LEU A 177 -0.33 6.36 -43.29
N ASN A 178 0.49 6.23 -44.34
CA ASN A 178 1.73 6.99 -44.48
C ASN A 178 1.47 8.52 -44.54
N LYS A 179 0.44 8.96 -45.26
CA LYS A 179 0.01 10.36 -45.29
C LYS A 179 -0.43 10.86 -43.92
N ASP A 180 -1.17 10.05 -43.17
CA ASP A 180 -1.59 10.36 -41.80
C ASP A 180 -0.40 10.40 -40.84
N LEU A 181 0.59 9.53 -40.99
CA LEU A 181 1.82 9.54 -40.17
C LEU A 181 2.68 10.79 -40.40
N ILE A 182 2.61 11.39 -41.60
CA ILE A 182 3.29 12.66 -41.91
C ILE A 182 2.51 13.85 -41.35
N THR A 183 1.17 13.82 -41.46
CA THR A 183 0.32 15.00 -41.22
C THR A 183 -0.34 15.04 -39.85
N ARG A 184 -0.44 13.91 -39.16
CA ARG A 184 -1.17 13.75 -37.89
C ARG A 184 -0.28 13.18 -36.80
N ARG A 185 -0.76 13.27 -35.56
CA ARG A 185 -0.11 12.60 -34.42
C ARG A 185 -0.10 11.08 -34.64
N LEU A 186 0.94 10.38 -34.21
CA LEU A 186 1.02 8.91 -34.32
C LEU A 186 -0.25 8.22 -33.77
N ASP A 187 -0.79 8.68 -32.64
CA ASP A 187 -2.05 8.17 -32.08
C ASP A 187 -3.24 8.32 -33.02
N GLN A 188 -3.38 9.49 -33.65
CA GLN A 188 -4.46 9.77 -34.62
C GLN A 188 -4.26 9.00 -35.92
N ALA A 189 -3.01 8.79 -36.35
CA ALA A 189 -2.70 7.94 -37.50
C ALA A 189 -3.00 6.46 -37.22
N MET A 190 -2.81 5.99 -35.98
CA MET A 190 -3.22 4.63 -35.62
C MET A 190 -4.75 4.46 -35.62
N ASP A 191 -5.51 5.53 -35.39
CA ASP A 191 -6.97 5.48 -35.49
C ASP A 191 -7.50 5.39 -36.93
N SER A 192 -6.66 5.67 -37.95
CA SER A 192 -7.00 5.40 -39.35
C SER A 192 -6.79 3.94 -39.77
N ILE A 193 -6.26 3.10 -38.87
CA ILE A 193 -6.30 1.65 -39.06
C ILE A 193 -7.71 1.13 -38.77
N ASP A 194 -8.38 0.64 -39.82
CA ASP A 194 -9.75 0.16 -39.75
C ASP A 194 -9.91 -0.92 -38.66
N GLY A 195 -10.95 -0.81 -37.83
CA GLY A 195 -11.36 -1.91 -36.96
C GLY A 195 -12.14 -2.97 -37.75
N ILE A 196 -12.00 -4.23 -37.36
CA ILE A 196 -12.85 -5.32 -37.87
C ILE A 196 -14.04 -5.49 -36.92
N THR A 197 -15.25 -5.34 -37.44
CA THR A 197 -16.49 -5.54 -36.68
C THR A 197 -16.53 -6.95 -36.09
N GLY A 198 -16.83 -7.04 -34.78
CA GLY A 198 -16.81 -8.31 -34.05
C GLY A 198 -15.43 -8.74 -33.52
N ALA A 199 -14.35 -8.05 -33.89
CA ALA A 199 -12.98 -8.33 -33.43
C ALA A 199 -12.30 -7.11 -32.77
N THR A 200 -13.07 -6.27 -32.06
CA THR A 200 -12.59 -4.99 -31.52
C THR A 200 -11.34 -5.09 -30.66
N LEU A 201 -11.25 -6.11 -29.79
CA LEU A 201 -10.09 -6.33 -28.92
C LEU A 201 -8.83 -6.68 -29.74
N THR A 202 -8.97 -7.60 -30.70
CA THR A 202 -7.90 -8.00 -31.61
C THR A 202 -7.44 -6.84 -32.50
N SER A 203 -8.36 -6.05 -33.06
CA SER A 203 -8.02 -4.85 -33.83
C SER A 203 -7.32 -3.78 -32.99
N ARG A 204 -7.68 -3.62 -31.72
CA ARG A 204 -7.00 -2.70 -30.79
C ARG A 204 -5.60 -3.19 -30.44
N ALA A 205 -5.43 -4.49 -30.23
CA ALA A 205 -4.12 -5.11 -30.00
C ALA A 205 -3.21 -4.94 -31.23
N TYR A 206 -3.73 -5.20 -32.44
CA TYR A 206 -3.00 -4.99 -33.69
C TYR A 206 -2.54 -3.53 -33.84
N ARG A 207 -3.44 -2.55 -33.66
CA ARG A 207 -3.07 -1.11 -33.67
C ARG A 207 -1.97 -0.77 -32.65
N LYS A 208 -2.08 -1.32 -31.44
CA LYS A 208 -1.09 -1.12 -30.37
C LYS A 208 0.26 -1.76 -30.71
N ALA A 209 0.27 -2.94 -31.34
CA ALA A 209 1.49 -3.61 -31.80
C ALA A 209 2.16 -2.81 -32.94
N VAL A 210 1.41 -2.42 -33.98
CA VAL A 210 1.90 -1.54 -35.07
C VAL A 210 2.51 -0.26 -34.51
N LYS A 211 1.79 0.43 -33.61
CA LYS A 211 2.29 1.64 -32.95
C LYS A 211 3.63 1.40 -32.25
N THR A 212 3.75 0.28 -31.53
CA THR A 212 4.95 -0.06 -30.78
C THR A 212 6.13 -0.38 -31.71
N ALA A 213 5.89 -1.08 -32.83
CA ALA A 213 6.90 -1.35 -33.84
C ALA A 213 7.40 -0.05 -34.50
N ILE A 214 6.51 0.87 -34.85
CA ILE A 214 6.88 2.20 -35.40
C ILE A 214 7.71 3.00 -34.37
N ILE A 215 7.35 2.95 -33.09
CA ILE A 215 8.13 3.62 -32.03
C ILE A 215 9.54 3.01 -31.92
N LYS A 216 9.68 1.69 -32.02
CA LYS A 216 11.00 1.01 -32.03
C LYS A 216 11.86 1.44 -33.22
N ALA A 217 11.24 1.76 -34.35
CA ALA A 217 11.92 2.19 -35.55
C ALA A 217 12.44 3.63 -35.51
N HIS A 218 11.94 4.46 -34.61
CA HIS A 218 12.33 5.87 -34.54
C HIS A 218 13.79 6.03 -34.07
N ARG A 219 14.61 6.80 -34.81
CA ARG A 219 16.08 6.87 -34.62
C ARG A 219 16.56 7.39 -33.26
N THR A 220 15.69 7.98 -32.43
CA THR A 220 16.10 8.45 -31.10
C THR A 220 15.04 8.21 -30.02
N PRO A 221 15.01 7.04 -29.37
CA PRO A 221 14.68 7.05 -27.96
C PRO A 221 15.92 7.61 -27.25
N LYS A 222 15.93 8.90 -26.88
CA LYS A 222 16.91 9.36 -25.88
C LYS A 222 16.78 8.39 -24.71
N LYS A 223 17.86 7.64 -24.39
CA LYS A 223 17.87 6.73 -23.24
C LYS A 223 17.42 7.56 -22.04
N LEU A 224 16.18 7.34 -21.60
CA LEU A 224 15.69 7.97 -20.39
C LEU A 224 16.63 7.52 -19.26
N SER A 225 16.97 8.44 -18.37
CA SER A 225 17.76 8.09 -17.19
C SER A 225 17.11 6.93 -16.45
N THR A 226 17.92 6.04 -15.86
CA THR A 226 17.45 4.93 -15.02
C THR A 226 16.51 5.43 -13.92
N PHE A 227 16.76 6.64 -13.41
CA PHE A 227 15.89 7.31 -12.44
C PHE A 227 14.51 7.64 -13.02
N THR A 228 14.45 8.06 -14.27
CA THR A 228 13.20 8.37 -14.96
C THR A 228 12.36 7.12 -15.19
N HIS A 229 13.00 5.99 -15.53
CA HIS A 229 12.32 4.68 -15.57
C HIS A 229 11.75 4.28 -14.22
N PHE A 230 12.51 4.47 -13.15
CA PHE A 230 12.06 4.22 -11.78
C PHE A 230 10.84 5.09 -11.42
N VAL A 231 10.95 6.41 -11.59
CA VAL A 231 9.84 7.36 -11.32
C VAL A 231 8.61 7.04 -12.17
N TYR A 232 8.80 6.69 -13.44
CA TYR A 232 7.72 6.31 -14.34
C TYR A 232 7.03 5.01 -13.92
N PHE A 233 7.78 4.00 -13.46
CA PHE A 233 7.21 2.78 -12.89
C PHE A 233 6.30 3.08 -11.70
N PHE A 234 6.69 4.01 -10.82
CA PHE A 234 5.86 4.41 -9.68
C PHE A 234 4.65 5.26 -10.06
N LEU A 235 4.75 6.11 -11.09
CA LEU A 235 3.65 6.98 -11.54
C LEU A 235 2.64 6.28 -12.45
N LYS A 236 3.06 5.28 -13.24
CA LYS A 236 2.20 4.61 -14.24
C LYS A 236 1.17 3.67 -13.61
N ASN A 237 1.37 3.22 -12.38
CA ASN A 237 0.33 2.50 -11.65
C ASN A 237 -0.77 3.50 -11.25
N GLU A 238 -1.66 3.80 -12.20
CA GLU A 238 -2.90 4.53 -11.96
C GLU A 238 -3.61 3.86 -10.79
N ILE A 239 -3.88 4.66 -9.76
CA ILE A 239 -4.61 4.22 -8.58
C ILE A 239 -6.01 3.90 -9.05
N SER A 240 -6.28 2.63 -9.34
CA SER A 240 -7.65 2.21 -9.56
C SER A 240 -8.43 2.53 -8.30
N LYS A 241 -9.68 3.01 -8.45
CA LYS A 241 -10.58 3.26 -7.31
C LYS A 241 -10.68 2.03 -6.38
N ILE A 242 -10.50 0.83 -6.95
CA ILE A 242 -10.48 -0.46 -6.24
C ILE A 242 -9.28 -0.54 -5.27
N SER A 243 -8.08 -0.14 -5.71
CA SER A 243 -6.88 -0.11 -4.86
C SER A 243 -7.05 0.85 -3.68
N PHE A 244 -7.71 2.00 -3.89
CA PHE A 244 -7.97 2.97 -2.83
C PHE A 244 -8.97 2.45 -1.78
N ASN A 245 -10.09 1.88 -2.24
CA ASN A 245 -11.11 1.32 -1.34
C ASN A 245 -10.58 0.14 -0.53
N THR A 246 -9.80 -0.74 -1.17
CA THR A 246 -9.16 -1.88 -0.48
C THR A 246 -8.26 -1.40 0.65
N LEU A 247 -7.51 -0.32 0.42
CA LEU A 247 -6.61 0.23 1.41
C LEU A 247 -7.32 0.92 2.56
N ALA A 248 -8.40 1.66 2.27
CA ALA A 248 -9.25 2.26 3.29
C ALA A 248 -9.82 1.18 4.23
N ILE A 249 -10.29 0.06 3.68
CA ILE A 249 -10.82 -1.07 4.47
C ILE A 249 -9.71 -1.68 5.34
N ILE A 250 -8.53 -1.97 4.77
CA ILE A 250 -7.39 -2.53 5.53
C ILE A 250 -6.97 -1.58 6.66
N PHE A 251 -6.89 -0.28 6.38
CA PHE A 251 -6.54 0.73 7.38
C PHE A 251 -7.57 0.80 8.51
N ILE A 252 -8.87 0.82 8.17
CA ILE A 252 -9.96 0.80 9.16
C ILE A 252 -9.86 -0.45 10.04
N LEU A 253 -9.60 -1.63 9.45
CA LEU A 253 -9.44 -2.86 10.21
C LEU A 253 -8.25 -2.79 11.18
N ILE A 254 -7.09 -2.30 10.73
CA ILE A 254 -5.90 -2.19 11.59
C ILE A 254 -6.14 -1.19 12.72
N VAL A 255 -6.73 -0.03 12.43
CA VAL A 255 -7.07 0.96 13.46
C VAL A 255 -8.10 0.40 14.42
N PHE A 256 -9.13 -0.29 13.93
CA PHE A 256 -10.13 -0.93 14.77
C PHE A 256 -9.51 -2.00 15.67
N PHE A 257 -8.66 -2.88 15.13
CA PHE A 257 -7.93 -3.87 15.91
C PHE A 257 -7.01 -3.23 16.95
N ASP A 258 -6.25 -2.20 16.59
CA ASP A 258 -5.37 -1.51 17.54
C ASP A 258 -6.19 -0.81 18.63
N TYR A 259 -7.31 -0.17 18.28
CA TYR A 259 -8.18 0.53 19.24
C TYR A 259 -8.92 -0.45 20.18
N THR A 260 -9.45 -1.55 19.64
CA THR A 260 -10.12 -2.59 20.45
C THR A 260 -9.13 -3.36 21.32
N LEU A 261 -7.96 -3.72 20.80
CA LEU A 261 -6.90 -4.40 21.57
C LEU A 261 -6.33 -3.49 22.67
N GLN A 262 -6.25 -2.17 22.45
CA GLN A 262 -5.78 -1.22 23.45
C GLN A 262 -6.78 -0.98 24.58
N GLY A 263 -8.09 -0.97 24.28
CA GLY A 263 -9.13 -0.85 25.29
C GLY A 263 -9.21 -2.06 26.24
N LEU A 264 -8.76 -3.23 25.77
CA LEU A 264 -8.92 -4.50 26.49
C LEU A 264 -7.73 -4.92 27.35
N LEU A 265 -6.55 -4.28 27.23
CA LEU A 265 -5.30 -4.87 27.75
C LEU A 265 -4.44 -3.87 28.53
N VAL A 266 -4.72 -3.73 29.82
CA VAL A 266 -3.69 -3.31 30.77
C VAL A 266 -2.60 -4.39 30.79
N ARG A 267 -1.31 -3.98 30.84
CA ARG A 267 -0.19 -4.93 30.87
C ARG A 267 -0.38 -5.93 32.01
N GLY A 268 -0.51 -7.22 31.67
CA GLY A 268 -0.69 -8.32 32.62
C GLY A 268 -2.14 -8.74 32.91
N THR A 269 -3.16 -8.00 32.47
CA THR A 269 -4.57 -8.38 32.63
C THR A 269 -5.13 -9.10 31.40
N GLY A 270 -4.32 -9.26 30.35
CA GLY A 270 -4.81 -9.77 29.06
C GLY A 270 -5.35 -11.17 29.03
N GLN A 271 -4.95 -12.00 29.99
CA GLN A 271 -5.52 -13.32 30.17
C GLN A 271 -7.03 -13.26 30.48
N ALA A 272 -7.52 -12.17 31.10
CA ALA A 272 -8.93 -12.00 31.44
C ALA A 272 -9.85 -11.92 30.21
N VAL A 273 -9.34 -11.46 29.07
CA VAL A 273 -10.11 -11.34 27.81
C VAL A 273 -10.53 -12.72 27.28
N SER A 274 -9.70 -13.73 27.52
CA SER A 274 -10.00 -15.11 27.12
C SER A 274 -11.02 -15.80 28.02
N CYS A 275 -11.48 -15.17 29.11
CA CYS A 275 -12.39 -15.81 30.08
C CYS A 275 -13.72 -16.22 29.43
N MET A 276 -13.97 -17.54 29.39
CA MET A 276 -15.21 -18.13 28.84
C MET A 276 -16.33 -18.29 29.87
N ASN A 277 -16.18 -17.75 31.09
CA ASN A 277 -17.18 -17.84 32.15
C ASN A 277 -17.58 -19.29 32.55
N CYS A 278 -16.63 -20.23 32.50
CA CYS A 278 -16.88 -21.65 32.83
C CYS A 278 -16.99 -21.97 34.34
N GLN A 279 -16.74 -20.98 35.21
CA GLN A 279 -16.83 -21.08 36.68
C GLN A 279 -15.94 -22.13 37.38
N THR A 280 -15.07 -22.86 36.67
CA THR A 280 -14.20 -23.87 37.30
C THR A 280 -13.28 -23.29 38.38
N CYS A 281 -12.85 -22.04 38.19
CA CYS A 281 -12.02 -21.33 39.17
C CYS A 281 -12.74 -21.03 40.49
N VAL A 282 -14.07 -20.90 40.49
CA VAL A 282 -14.89 -20.63 41.68
C VAL A 282 -14.88 -21.85 42.60
N GLY A 283 -15.04 -23.05 42.04
CA GLY A 283 -14.98 -24.30 42.81
C GLY A 283 -13.57 -24.63 43.34
N ALA A 284 -12.53 -24.20 42.64
CA ALA A 284 -11.14 -24.43 43.04
C ALA A 284 -10.63 -23.46 44.11
N CYS A 285 -11.26 -22.29 44.25
CA CYS A 285 -10.80 -21.25 45.14
C CYS A 285 -11.30 -21.50 46.57
N PRO A 286 -10.44 -21.38 47.60
CA PRO A 286 -10.87 -21.56 48.99
C PRO A 286 -11.85 -20.48 49.46
N VAL A 287 -11.82 -19.28 48.86
CA VAL A 287 -12.69 -18.16 49.24
C VAL A 287 -14.12 -18.37 48.75
N LYS A 288 -14.28 -18.92 47.54
CA LYS A 288 -15.56 -19.17 46.82
C LYS A 288 -16.43 -17.94 46.57
N ARG A 289 -16.80 -17.20 47.62
CA ARG A 289 -17.69 -16.04 47.56
C ARG A 289 -17.19 -14.92 48.46
N VAL A 290 -17.41 -13.68 48.03
CA VAL A 290 -17.01 -12.46 48.74
C VAL A 290 -18.20 -11.53 48.76
N GLU A 291 -18.55 -11.01 49.92
CA GLU A 291 -19.52 -9.91 50.05
C GLU A 291 -18.76 -8.58 50.12
N LEU A 292 -19.11 -7.64 49.25
CA LEU A 292 -18.48 -6.34 49.13
C LEU A 292 -19.54 -5.30 48.75
N ASP A 293 -19.65 -4.22 49.52
CA ASP A 293 -20.63 -3.15 49.32
C ASP A 293 -22.10 -3.67 49.23
N GLY A 294 -22.44 -4.71 50.01
CA GLY A 294 -23.77 -5.34 50.03
C GLY A 294 -24.09 -6.20 48.79
N LYS A 295 -23.08 -6.53 47.97
CA LYS A 295 -23.21 -7.43 46.82
C LYS A 295 -22.32 -8.65 46.99
N GLU A 296 -22.83 -9.81 46.59
CA GLU A 296 -22.11 -11.07 46.62
C GLU A 296 -21.42 -11.33 45.27
N TYR A 297 -20.14 -11.67 45.30
CA TYR A 297 -19.31 -11.94 44.14
C TYR A 297 -18.77 -13.38 44.15
N ALA A 298 -18.86 -14.07 43.01
CA ALA A 298 -18.28 -15.40 42.79
C ALA A 298 -16.76 -15.29 42.54
N PHE A 299 -15.98 -15.61 43.56
CA PHE A 299 -14.54 -15.40 43.56
C PHE A 299 -13.78 -16.66 43.08
N PRO A 300 -12.75 -16.53 42.20
CA PRO A 300 -12.14 -15.31 41.68
C PRO A 300 -12.68 -14.89 40.31
N MET A 301 -13.76 -15.51 39.83
CA MET A 301 -14.25 -15.30 38.48
C MET A 301 -14.70 -13.86 38.25
N ASP A 302 -15.47 -13.28 39.17
CA ASP A 302 -15.97 -11.91 39.03
C ASP A 302 -14.84 -10.88 39.04
N MET A 303 -13.74 -11.17 39.74
CA MET A 303 -12.53 -10.35 39.65
C MET A 303 -11.90 -10.42 38.25
N VAL A 304 -11.85 -11.60 37.63
CA VAL A 304 -11.37 -11.75 36.25
C VAL A 304 -12.32 -11.06 35.26
N LEU A 305 -13.63 -11.17 35.45
CA LEU A 305 -14.63 -10.50 34.61
C LEU A 305 -14.58 -8.98 34.78
N ALA A 306 -14.40 -8.47 36.00
CA ALA A 306 -14.17 -7.05 36.26
C ALA A 306 -12.94 -6.54 35.51
N ALA A 307 -11.83 -7.29 35.53
CA ALA A 307 -10.65 -6.96 34.75
C ALA A 307 -10.91 -6.97 33.24
N ARG A 308 -11.73 -7.92 32.74
CA ARG A 308 -12.16 -7.97 31.33
C ARG A 308 -13.01 -6.76 30.93
N LEU A 309 -13.84 -6.27 31.83
CA LEU A 309 -14.68 -5.07 31.63
C LEU A 309 -13.93 -3.75 31.87
N GLY A 310 -12.67 -3.81 32.32
CA GLY A 310 -11.88 -2.63 32.64
C GLY A 310 -12.23 -1.96 33.98
N ASP A 311 -13.04 -2.62 34.82
CA ASP A 311 -13.38 -2.14 36.18
C ASP A 311 -12.25 -2.51 37.15
N TYR A 312 -11.14 -1.80 37.04
CA TYR A 312 -9.95 -2.07 37.85
C TYR A 312 -10.13 -1.70 39.33
N GLU A 313 -11.10 -0.84 39.67
CA GLU A 313 -11.40 -0.50 41.06
C GLU A 313 -12.02 -1.70 41.78
N LEU A 314 -12.98 -2.36 41.13
CA LEU A 314 -13.52 -3.62 41.65
C LEU A 314 -12.44 -4.70 41.71
N VAL A 315 -11.54 -4.78 40.72
CA VAL A 315 -10.37 -5.70 40.78
C VAL A 315 -9.51 -5.41 42.00
N LYS A 316 -9.22 -4.15 42.32
CA LYS A 316 -8.44 -3.77 43.51
C LYS A 316 -9.15 -4.18 44.80
N LYS A 317 -10.45 -3.93 44.93
CA LYS A 317 -11.22 -4.35 46.11
C LYS A 317 -11.24 -5.88 46.26
N LEU A 318 -11.56 -6.61 45.18
CA LEU A 318 -11.60 -8.08 45.19
C LEU A 318 -10.20 -8.70 45.37
N SER A 319 -9.14 -8.02 44.94
CA SER A 319 -7.77 -8.52 45.08
C SER A 319 -7.34 -8.73 46.54
N TRP A 320 -7.94 -8.03 47.50
CA TRP A 320 -7.63 -8.17 48.92
C TRP A 320 -8.01 -9.54 49.48
N PHE A 321 -9.00 -10.20 48.86
CA PHE A 321 -9.40 -11.56 49.21
C PHE A 321 -8.53 -12.62 48.52
N CYS A 322 -7.68 -12.23 47.56
CA CYS A 322 -6.80 -13.14 46.86
C CYS A 322 -5.57 -13.51 47.72
N VAL A 323 -5.54 -14.73 48.25
CA VAL A 323 -4.39 -15.25 49.01
C VAL A 323 -3.20 -15.70 48.14
N GLY A 324 -3.26 -15.50 46.82
CA GLY A 324 -2.14 -15.82 45.92
C GLY A 324 -1.84 -17.32 45.71
N CYS A 325 -2.67 -18.24 46.21
CA CYS A 325 -2.40 -19.69 46.17
C CYS A 325 -2.41 -20.33 44.76
N ALA A 326 -2.86 -19.61 43.73
CA ALA A 326 -2.91 -20.03 42.32
C ALA A 326 -3.66 -21.34 41.99
N LYS A 327 -4.42 -21.94 42.93
CA LYS A 327 -5.23 -23.14 42.67
C LYS A 327 -6.21 -22.97 41.50
N CYS A 328 -6.83 -21.79 41.40
CA CYS A 328 -7.72 -21.45 40.31
C CYS A 328 -7.03 -21.43 38.94
N SER A 329 -5.72 -21.13 38.89
CA SER A 329 -4.94 -21.10 37.65
C SER A 329 -4.75 -22.50 37.08
N GLY A 330 -4.43 -23.47 37.94
CA GLY A 330 -4.26 -24.87 37.54
C GLY A 330 -5.56 -25.59 37.16
N LYS A 331 -6.72 -25.04 37.56
CA LYS A 331 -8.05 -25.57 37.20
C LYS A 331 -8.72 -24.83 36.05
N CYS A 332 -8.15 -23.72 35.60
CA CYS A 332 -8.71 -22.96 34.49
C CYS A 332 -8.39 -23.66 33.16
N PRO A 333 -9.39 -24.04 32.34
CA PRO A 333 -9.14 -24.78 31.08
C PRO A 333 -8.36 -23.96 30.04
N ILE A 334 -8.37 -22.63 30.17
CA ILE A 334 -7.68 -21.66 29.30
C ILE A 334 -6.45 -21.03 30.01
N GLY A 335 -6.09 -21.53 31.19
CA GLY A 335 -4.86 -21.13 31.89
C GLY A 335 -4.86 -19.70 32.47
N ILE A 336 -6.02 -19.10 32.75
CA ILE A 336 -6.07 -17.76 33.37
C ILE A 336 -5.54 -17.81 34.80
N SER A 337 -4.57 -16.96 35.10
CA SER A 337 -4.06 -16.78 36.47
C SER A 337 -4.76 -15.62 37.17
N ALA A 338 -5.78 -15.92 37.99
CA ALA A 338 -6.45 -14.88 38.78
C ALA A 338 -5.51 -14.09 39.72
N PRO A 339 -4.49 -14.69 40.38
CA PRO A 339 -3.49 -13.91 41.12
C PRO A 339 -2.69 -12.95 40.23
N SER A 340 -2.35 -13.36 39.01
CA SER A 340 -1.65 -12.50 38.05
C SER A 340 -2.54 -11.32 37.63
N VAL A 341 -3.81 -11.58 37.32
CA VAL A 341 -4.82 -10.53 37.00
C VAL A 341 -4.98 -9.55 38.16
N ALA A 342 -5.11 -10.05 39.39
CA ALA A 342 -5.20 -9.23 40.60
C ALA A 342 -3.97 -8.31 40.75
N SER A 343 -2.76 -8.90 40.66
CA SER A 343 -1.51 -8.14 40.81
C SER A 343 -1.33 -7.08 39.72
N ALA A 344 -1.73 -7.38 38.48
CA ALA A 344 -1.64 -6.47 37.35
C ALA A 344 -2.65 -5.30 37.48
N GLY A 345 -3.90 -5.61 37.87
CA GLY A 345 -4.93 -4.59 38.11
C GLY A 345 -4.54 -3.60 39.21
N VAL A 346 -4.01 -4.09 40.32
CA VAL A 346 -3.55 -3.22 41.43
C VAL A 346 -2.36 -2.35 41.02
N ARG A 347 -1.38 -2.92 40.30
CA ARG A 347 -0.23 -2.15 39.79
C ARG A 347 -0.67 -1.03 38.86
N PHE A 348 -1.64 -1.30 38.00
CA PHE A 348 -2.19 -0.31 37.07
C PHE A 348 -2.87 0.85 37.79
N LEU A 349 -3.72 0.58 38.79
CA LEU A 349 -4.36 1.66 39.55
C LEU A 349 -3.36 2.48 40.34
N LYS A 350 -2.38 1.86 41.01
CA LYS A 350 -1.31 2.59 41.70
C LYS A 350 -0.52 3.50 40.76
N ALA A 351 -0.24 3.04 39.54
CA ALA A 351 0.44 3.88 38.54
C ALA A 351 -0.42 5.08 38.13
N ARG A 352 -1.74 4.90 37.92
CA ARG A 352 -2.66 6.00 37.62
C ARG A 352 -2.81 6.99 38.78
N GLU A 353 -2.88 6.51 40.01
CA GLU A 353 -2.93 7.35 41.22
C GLU A 353 -1.67 8.22 41.31
N ALA A 354 -0.49 7.62 41.16
CA ALA A 354 0.78 8.35 41.17
C ALA A 354 0.93 9.35 40.00
N GLU A 355 0.36 9.06 38.83
CA GLU A 355 0.32 10.01 37.71
C GLU A 355 -0.58 11.22 37.99
N LYS A 356 -1.74 11.00 38.63
CA LYS A 356 -2.65 12.09 39.06
C LYS A 356 -1.99 12.97 40.11
N GLU A 357 -1.40 12.37 41.15
CA GLU A 357 -0.68 13.11 42.19
C GLU A 357 0.44 14.00 41.62
N LYS A 358 1.18 13.50 40.62
CA LYS A 358 2.20 14.30 39.91
C LYS A 358 1.61 15.43 39.07
N ALA A 359 0.46 15.20 38.43
CA ALA A 359 -0.22 16.22 37.65
C ALA A 359 -0.72 17.35 38.56
N ASP A 360 -1.30 17.00 39.70
CA ASP A 360 -1.81 17.94 40.70
C ASP A 360 -0.66 18.73 41.36
N ALA A 361 0.45 18.06 41.68
CA ALA A 361 1.65 18.70 42.24
C ALA A 361 2.39 19.60 41.24
N GLY A 362 2.33 19.29 39.94
CA GLY A 362 3.00 20.04 38.87
C GLY A 362 2.24 21.30 38.42
N GLY A 363 0.92 21.34 38.58
CA GLY A 363 0.07 22.48 38.18
C GLY A 363 0.22 23.74 39.04
N GLY A 364 0.84 23.67 40.22
CA GLY A 364 0.92 24.76 41.18
C GLY A 364 2.13 25.70 41.10
N ARG A 365 3.03 25.58 40.10
CA ARG A 365 4.28 26.37 40.02
C ARG A 365 4.32 27.45 38.91
N HIS A 366 3.18 27.85 38.37
CA HIS A 366 3.09 28.93 37.38
C HIS A 366 2.26 30.13 37.83
N GLY A 367 2.24 30.38 39.16
CA GLY A 367 1.76 31.63 39.74
C GLY A 367 2.86 32.66 39.81
#